data_AF-A0A1M7FRA3-F1
#
_entry.id   AF-A0A1M7FRA3-F1
#
_cell.length_a   1.000
_cell.length_b   1.000
_cell.length_c   1.000
_cell.angle_alpha   90.00
_cell.angle_beta   90.00
_cell.angle_gamma   90.00
#
_symmetry.space_group_name_H-M   'P 1'
#
loop_
_entity.id
_entity.type
_entity.pdbx_description
1 polymer ?
#
loop_
_entity_poly.entity_id
_entity_poly.type
_entity_poly.pdbx_seq_one_letter_code
_entity_poly.pdbx_strand_id
1 'polypeptide(L)' 'MRTFKDFVSFNQHIGLAAPIDNNIDVGYYDAPNMLLKSESVIVDFYRISIKINFVDKSNPNAVPINAIFF' A
#
# COMPACT_ATOMS: atom_id res chain seq x y z
N MET A 1 -19.98 -0.62 -10.27
CA MET A 1 -18.62 -0.04 -10.16
C MET A 1 -18.62 0.82 -8.91
N ARG A 2 -17.74 0.54 -7.95
CA ARG A 2 -17.71 1.25 -6.66
C ARG A 2 -16.62 2.33 -6.70
N THR A 3 -16.95 3.53 -6.25
CA THR A 3 -16.00 4.65 -6.15
C THR A 3 -15.58 4.85 -4.70
N PHE A 4 -14.28 4.82 -4.45
CA PHE A 4 -13.68 5.09 -3.14
C PHE A 4 -13.20 6.53 -3.08
N LYS A 5 -13.56 7.24 -2.00
CA LYS A 5 -13.24 8.67 -1.81
C LYS A 5 -12.18 8.91 -0.73
N ASP A 6 -11.81 7.88 0.01
CA ASP A 6 -10.85 7.95 1.10
C ASP A 6 -10.07 6.63 1.21
N PHE A 7 -8.88 6.71 1.83
CA PHE A 7 -8.00 5.57 2.03
C PHE A 7 -8.61 4.52 2.96
N VAL A 8 -9.37 4.93 3.98
CA VAL A 8 -9.98 4.02 4.96
C VAL A 8 -10.94 3.03 4.28
N SER A 9 -11.88 3.53 3.50
CA SER A 9 -12.88 2.71 2.80
C SER A 9 -12.24 1.84 1.71
N PHE A 10 -11.20 2.33 1.05
CA PHE A 10 -10.43 1.56 0.07
C PHE A 10 -9.65 0.42 0.75
N ASN A 11 -8.87 0.71 1.78
CA ASN A 11 -8.04 -0.28 2.48
C ASN A 11 -8.89 -1.40 3.09
N GLN A 12 -10.01 -1.06 3.73
CA GLN A 12 -10.97 -2.06 4.22
C GLN A 12 -11.49 -2.97 3.10
N HIS A 13 -11.74 -2.42 1.91
CA HIS A 13 -12.25 -3.20 0.79
C HIS A 13 -11.23 -4.21 0.25
N ILE A 14 -9.94 -3.84 0.22
CA ILE A 14 -8.86 -4.70 -0.27
C ILE A 14 -8.16 -5.53 0.82
N GLY A 15 -8.64 -5.43 2.07
CA GLY A 15 -8.12 -6.20 3.19
C GLY A 15 -6.79 -5.67 3.76
N LEU A 16 -6.52 -4.38 3.59
CA LEU A 16 -5.37 -3.70 4.19
C LEU A 16 -5.72 -3.09 5.55
N ALA A 17 -4.67 -2.82 6.34
CA ALA A 17 -4.80 -2.07 7.58
C ALA A 17 -5.34 -0.65 7.35
N ALA A 18 -5.90 -0.05 8.39
CA ALA A 18 -6.30 1.35 8.35
C ALA A 18 -5.06 2.24 8.08
N PRO A 19 -5.21 3.29 7.26
CA PRO A 19 -4.13 4.24 7.02
C PRO A 19 -3.79 5.01 8.31
N ILE A 20 -2.65 5.70 8.33
CA ILE A 20 -2.27 6.57 9.45
C ILE A 20 -3.32 7.68 9.60
N ASP A 21 -3.69 8.31 8.47
CA ASP A 21 -4.83 9.20 8.35
C ASP A 21 -5.35 9.25 6.89
N ASN A 22 -6.34 10.10 6.59
CA ASN A 22 -6.93 10.20 5.24
C ASN A 22 -6.03 10.91 4.20
N ASN A 23 -4.88 11.44 4.60
CA ASN A 23 -3.91 12.13 3.75
C ASN A 23 -2.60 11.34 3.60
N ILE A 24 -2.27 10.46 4.55
CA ILE A 24 -1.03 9.67 4.57
C ILE A 24 -1.36 8.21 4.85
N ASP A 25 -1.01 7.33 3.90
CA ASP A 25 -1.11 5.88 4.05
C ASP A 25 0.26 5.21 3.99
N VAL A 26 0.54 4.33 4.96
CA VAL A 26 1.76 3.53 5.00
C VAL A 26 1.34 2.09 5.24
N GLY A 27 1.45 1.28 4.19
CA GLY A 27 1.00 -0.11 4.22
C GLY A 27 2.03 -1.04 3.61
N TYR A 28 2.24 -2.20 4.24
CA TYR A 28 2.95 -3.30 3.61
C TYR A 28 1.97 -4.10 2.77
N TYR A 29 2.29 -4.25 1.49
CA TYR A 29 1.54 -5.12 0.59
C TYR A 29 1.86 -6.58 0.91
N ASP A 30 0.98 -7.23 1.65
CA ASP A 30 1.05 -8.67 1.92
C ASP A 30 0.24 -9.43 0.87
N ALA A 31 0.76 -9.46 -0.36
CA ALA A 31 0.07 -10.04 -1.52
C ALA A 31 -0.56 -11.43 -1.28
N PRO A 32 0.03 -12.34 -0.48
CA PRO A 32 -0.62 -13.60 -0.08
C PRO A 32 -1.92 -13.46 0.73
N ASN A 33 -2.03 -12.42 1.57
CA ASN A 33 -3.17 -12.20 2.47
C ASN A 33 -4.13 -11.09 1.98
N MET A 34 -3.74 -10.35 0.94
CA MET A 34 -4.64 -9.41 0.28
C MET A 34 -5.73 -10.16 -0.47
N LEU A 35 -6.97 -9.67 -0.33
CA LEU A 35 -8.09 -10.27 -1.05
C LEU A 35 -7.96 -9.94 -2.54
N LEU A 36 -7.69 -10.94 -3.37
CA LEU A 36 -7.84 -10.83 -4.82
C LEU A 36 -9.32 -10.58 -5.13
N LYS A 37 -9.67 -9.30 -5.33
CA LYS A 37 -11.01 -8.89 -5.78
C LYS A 37 -10.95 -8.68 -7.30
N SER A 38 -11.72 -9.45 -8.05
CA SER A 38 -11.87 -9.31 -9.50
C SER A 38 -12.82 -8.16 -9.90
N GLU A 39 -13.36 -7.43 -8.93
CA GLU A 39 -14.32 -6.35 -9.16
C GLU A 39 -13.62 -5.07 -9.63
N SER A 40 -14.18 -4.42 -10.65
CA SER A 40 -13.69 -3.12 -11.11
C SER A 40 -14.09 -2.02 -10.13
N VAL A 41 -13.09 -1.25 -9.67
CA VAL A 41 -13.22 -0.15 -8.72
C VAL A 41 -12.64 1.14 -9.30
N ILE A 42 -13.16 2.28 -8.86
CA ILE A 42 -12.61 3.62 -9.13
C ILE A 42 -12.10 4.19 -7.81
N VAL A 43 -10.94 4.83 -7.82
CA VAL A 43 -10.43 5.65 -6.71
C VAL A 43 -10.49 7.12 -7.10
N ASP A 44 -11.02 7.96 -6.23
CA ASP A 44 -11.16 9.42 -6.40
C ASP A 44 -10.11 10.17 -5.56
N PHE A 45 -8.91 9.62 -5.52
CA PHE A 45 -7.74 10.19 -4.85
C PHE A 45 -6.49 9.85 -5.66
N TYR A 46 -5.47 10.71 -5.57
CA TYR A 46 -4.17 10.42 -6.13
C TYR A 46 -3.40 9.51 -5.18
N ARG A 47 -2.74 8.50 -5.74
CA ARG A 47 -1.87 7.58 -5.01
C ARG A 47 -0.53 7.48 -5.72
N ILE A 48 0.54 7.86 -5.04
CA ILE A 48 1.89 7.76 -5.57
C ILE A 48 2.58 6.62 -4.84
N SER A 49 2.79 5.51 -5.54
CA SER A 49 3.47 4.34 -4.96
C SER A 49 4.98 4.47 -5.15
N ILE A 50 5.71 4.75 -4.08
CA ILE A 50 7.18 4.78 -4.13
C ILE A 50 7.71 3.45 -3.63
N LYS A 51 8.20 2.60 -4.55
CA LYS A 51 8.93 1.38 -4.20
C LYS A 51 10.41 1.71 -4.02
N ILE A 52 10.92 1.52 -2.81
CA ILE A 52 12.36 1.58 -2.55
C ILE A 52 12.90 0.16 -2.34
N ASN A 53 14.07 -0.11 -2.93
CA ASN A 53 14.89 -1.27 -2.61
C ASN A 53 16.14 -0.74 -1.89
N PHE A 54 15.99 -0.38 -0.62
CA PHE A 54 17.11 0.17 0.13
C PHE A 54 18.06 -0.96 0.55
N VAL A 55 19.36 -0.76 0.33
CA VAL A 55 20.41 -1.65 0.81
C VAL A 55 21.36 -0.82 1.67
N ASP A 56 21.45 -1.16 2.95
CA ASP A 56 22.37 -0.50 3.87
C ASP A 56 23.82 -0.87 3.53
N LYS A 57 24.56 0.07 2.96
CA LYS A 57 25.96 -0.12 2.56
C LYS A 57 26.92 -0.21 3.75
N SER A 58 26.49 0.14 4.96
CA SER A 58 27.30 0.01 6.18
C SER A 58 27.35 -1.43 6.71
N ASN A 59 26.40 -2.28 6.30
CA ASN A 59 26.37 -3.70 6.63
C ASN A 59 26.64 -4.55 5.37
N PRO A 60 27.80 -5.23 5.27
CA PRO A 60 28.15 -6.04 4.10
C PRO A 60 27.22 -7.25 3.87
N ASN A 61 26.42 -7.63 4.86
CA ASN A 61 25.43 -8.71 4.77
C ASN A 61 23.99 -8.19 4.67
N ALA A 62 23.79 -6.90 4.36
CA ALA A 62 22.45 -6.33 4.27
C ALA A 62 21.63 -6.98 3.14
N VAL A 63 20.41 -7.41 3.50
CA VAL A 63 19.39 -7.81 2.52
C VAL A 63 18.55 -6.60 2.12
N PRO A 64 18.01 -6.54 0.90
CA PRO A 64 17.19 -5.42 0.45
C PRO A 64 15.97 -5.21 1.35
N ILE A 65 15.81 -3.98 1.85
CA ILE A 65 14.61 -3.54 2.55
C ILE A 65 13.67 -2.94 1.51
N ASN A 66 12.56 -3.63 1.29
CA ASN A 66 11.51 -3.15 0.40
C ASN A 66 10.48 -2.37 1.23
N ALA A 67 10.31 -1.09 0.92
CA ALA A 67 9.20 -0.30 1.43
C ALA A 67 8.40 0.26 0.26
N ILE A 68 7.08 0.33 0.44
CA ILE A 68 6.18 0.94 -0.51
C ILE A 68 5.37 1.99 0.26
N PHE A 69 5.48 3.25 -0.18
CA PHE A 69 4.77 4.40 0.40
C PHE A 69 3.59 4.80 -0.50
N PHE A 70 2.48 5.28 0.06
CA PHE A 70 1.27 5.66 -0.69
C PHE A 70 0.78 7.06 -0.38
#